data_AF-A0A2Z5KDQ9-F1
#
_entry.id   AF-A0A2Z5KDQ9-F1
#
_cell.length_a   1.000
_cell.length_b   1.000
_cell.length_c   1.000
_cell.angle_alpha   90.00
_cell.angle_beta   90.00
_cell.angle_gamma   90.00
#
_symmetry.space_group_name_H-M   'P 1'
#
loop_
_entity.id
_entity.type
_entity.pdbx_description
1 polymer ?
#
loop_
_entity_poly.entity_id
_entity_poly.type
_entity_poly.pdbx_seq_one_letter_code
_entity_poly.pdbx_strand_id
1 'polypeptide(L)'
;MTAVTTTTPTRVRPARRGFPFGRAVAWTVMGLIVLITLLPFYWILRTALSTNAGLSADPTNPLPVDLTTSGFERALGLQSAEEAIAQGGAGGGLDFWRYLLNSVLVSTLITGCQIFFSAMAAYAFSRLRWRGRDAVFGLFLAGMMVPAIFTLLPNFVLIKQLHLVDTLLGIALPTMFMTPFAVFFLRQFFMNIPKEVEEAALLDGAGKVKIFFRVVLPMASTPIVTLGVLTYITSWNDYFWPLMVSYSDSSRVLTVALAIFRAQTPATGVDWSGLMAATLIAALPMLVLFACFARRIVSSIGFTGIK
;
A
#
# COMPACT_ATOMS: atom_id res chain seq x y z
N MET A 1 53.62 33.31 -52.40
CA MET A 1 52.43 32.64 -52.97
C MET A 1 52.05 31.48 -52.06
N THR A 2 51.11 31.71 -51.15
CA THR A 2 50.57 30.69 -50.23
C THR A 2 49.08 30.63 -50.49
N ALA A 3 48.64 29.53 -51.12
CA ALA A 3 47.24 29.33 -51.47
C ALA A 3 46.43 28.98 -50.20
N VAL A 4 45.45 29.81 -49.89
CA VAL A 4 44.46 29.57 -48.84
C VAL A 4 43.38 28.65 -49.40
N THR A 5 43.37 27.40 -48.96
CA THR A 5 42.34 26.41 -49.30
C THR A 5 41.07 26.72 -48.51
N THR A 6 40.03 27.19 -49.21
CA THR A 6 38.69 27.41 -48.66
C THR A 6 37.93 26.08 -48.59
N THR A 7 37.71 25.56 -47.38
CA THR A 7 36.85 24.40 -47.16
C THR A 7 35.38 24.82 -47.15
N THR A 8 34.61 24.36 -48.14
CA THR A 8 33.15 24.57 -48.23
C THR A 8 32.42 23.75 -47.16
N PRO A 9 31.44 24.31 -46.43
CA PRO A 9 30.70 23.56 -45.41
C PRO A 9 29.76 22.55 -46.08
N THR A 10 29.97 21.26 -45.82
CA THR A 10 29.06 20.18 -46.23
C THR A 10 27.72 20.32 -45.52
N ARG A 11 26.66 20.65 -46.28
CA ARG A 11 25.26 20.66 -45.83
C ARG A 11 24.85 19.22 -45.45
N VAL A 12 24.80 18.92 -44.16
CA VAL A 12 24.22 17.66 -43.65
C VAL A 12 22.72 17.67 -43.94
N ARG A 13 22.27 16.80 -44.85
CA ARG A 13 20.83 16.59 -45.10
C ARG A 13 20.19 16.01 -43.82
N PRO A 14 19.03 16.52 -43.36
CA PRO A 14 18.33 15.92 -42.23
C PRO A 14 17.87 14.51 -42.64
N ALA A 15 18.38 13.49 -41.95
CA ALA A 15 17.92 12.12 -42.13
C ALA A 15 16.41 12.06 -41.86
N ARG A 16 15.64 11.58 -42.85
CA ARG A 16 14.20 11.34 -42.70
C ARG A 16 14.02 10.31 -41.58
N ARG A 17 13.55 10.76 -40.40
CA ARG A 17 13.13 9.88 -39.31
C ARG A 17 11.90 9.11 -39.78
N GLY A 18 12.12 7.93 -40.35
CA GLY A 18 11.04 6.96 -40.61
C GLY A 18 10.30 6.67 -39.30
N PHE A 19 8.98 6.51 -39.38
CA PHE A 19 8.16 6.15 -38.24
C PHE A 19 8.77 4.91 -37.57
N PRO A 20 9.26 4.99 -36.32
CA PRO A 20 10.02 3.90 -35.73
C PRO A 20 9.05 2.78 -35.38
N PHE A 21 8.99 1.75 -36.22
CA PHE A 21 8.20 0.53 -36.03
C PHE A 21 8.32 -0.02 -34.60
N GLY A 22 9.53 0.03 -34.02
CA GLY A 22 9.77 -0.34 -32.63
C GLY A 22 9.00 0.48 -31.60
N ARG A 23 8.77 1.79 -31.82
CA ARG A 23 7.90 2.59 -30.93
C ARG A 23 6.43 2.21 -31.10
N ALA A 24 5.97 1.94 -32.32
CA ALA A 24 4.60 1.50 -32.55
C ALA A 24 4.33 0.19 -31.80
N VAL A 25 5.22 -0.80 -31.92
CA VAL A 25 5.14 -2.07 -31.18
C VAL A 25 5.15 -1.83 -29.66
N ALA A 26 6.06 -0.98 -29.15
CA ALA A 26 6.13 -0.68 -27.72
C ALA A 26 4.83 -0.05 -27.18
N TRP A 27 4.24 0.90 -27.92
CA TRP A 27 2.96 1.52 -27.55
C TRP A 27 1.79 0.54 -27.61
N THR A 28 1.76 -0.34 -28.62
CA THR A 28 0.74 -1.40 -28.70
C THR A 28 0.83 -2.36 -27.52
N VAL A 29 2.03 -2.84 -27.20
CA VAL A 29 2.25 -3.73 -26.05
C VAL A 29 1.87 -3.03 -24.74
N MET A 30 2.27 -1.77 -24.56
CA MET A 30 1.90 -0.98 -23.37
C MET A 30 0.39 -0.79 -23.27
N GLY A 31 -0.29 -0.52 -24.39
CA GLY A 31 -1.75 -0.42 -24.44
C GLY A 31 -2.45 -1.72 -24.06
N LEU A 32 -1.96 -2.87 -24.53
CA LEU A 32 -2.47 -4.19 -24.14
C LEU A 32 -2.27 -4.47 -22.65
N ILE A 33 -1.09 -4.16 -22.10
CA ILE A 33 -0.82 -4.32 -20.66
C ILE A 33 -1.79 -3.47 -19.83
N VAL A 34 -2.01 -2.21 -20.23
CA VAL A 34 -2.97 -1.32 -19.55
C VAL A 34 -4.38 -1.89 -19.63
N LEU A 35 -4.81 -2.35 -20.80
CA LEU A 35 -6.14 -2.93 -21.00
C LEU A 35 -6.36 -4.16 -20.11
N ILE A 36 -5.41 -5.10 -20.11
CA ILE A 36 -5.47 -6.32 -19.28
C ILE A 36 -5.50 -5.96 -17.79
N THR A 37 -4.74 -4.94 -17.38
CA THR A 37 -4.66 -4.49 -15.99
C THR A 37 -5.94 -3.80 -15.52
N LEU A 38 -6.62 -3.07 -16.42
CA LEU A 38 -7.87 -2.36 -16.11
C LEU A 38 -9.11 -3.27 -16.19
N LEU A 39 -9.02 -4.40 -16.88
CA LEU A 39 -10.15 -5.33 -17.06
C LEU A 39 -10.79 -5.78 -15.74
N PRO A 40 -10.05 -6.18 -14.68
CA PRO A 40 -10.66 -6.53 -13.40
C PRO A 40 -11.38 -5.33 -12.74
N PHE A 41 -10.83 -4.13 -12.83
CA PHE A 41 -11.46 -2.92 -12.29
C PHE A 41 -12.76 -2.58 -13.01
N TYR A 42 -12.77 -2.76 -14.33
CA TYR A 42 -13.98 -2.67 -15.14
C TYR A 42 -15.02 -3.70 -14.68
N TRP A 43 -14.61 -4.95 -14.46
CA TRP A 43 -15.52 -6.01 -14.01
C TRP A 43 -16.12 -5.72 -12.63
N ILE A 44 -15.30 -5.20 -11.71
CA ILE A 44 -15.75 -4.73 -10.38
C ILE A 44 -16.77 -3.60 -10.55
N LEU A 45 -16.47 -2.59 -11.37
CA LEU A 45 -17.37 -1.45 -11.61
C LEU A 45 -18.68 -1.87 -12.25
N ARG A 46 -18.63 -2.73 -13.27
CA ARG A 46 -19.80 -3.33 -13.91
C ARG A 46 -20.69 -4.04 -12.90
N THR A 47 -20.09 -4.84 -12.02
CA THR A 47 -20.82 -5.62 -11.01
C THR A 47 -21.40 -4.72 -9.92
N ALA A 48 -20.66 -3.69 -9.48
CA ALA A 48 -21.11 -2.71 -8.51
C ALA A 48 -22.30 -1.86 -9.01
N LEU A 49 -22.41 -1.69 -10.32
CA LEU A 49 -23.49 -0.95 -10.99
C LEU A 49 -24.67 -1.84 -11.42
N SER A 50 -24.71 -3.11 -11.01
CA SER A 50 -25.75 -4.08 -11.37
C SER A 50 -26.58 -4.52 -10.16
N THR A 51 -27.80 -5.02 -10.39
CA THR A 51 -28.59 -5.68 -9.32
C THR A 51 -28.14 -7.12 -9.10
N ASN A 52 -28.26 -7.66 -7.87
CA ASN A 52 -27.91 -9.07 -7.62
C ASN A 52 -28.79 -10.05 -8.39
N ALA A 53 -30.07 -9.71 -8.61
CA ALA A 53 -30.98 -10.51 -9.44
C ALA A 53 -30.52 -10.55 -10.91
N GLY A 54 -30.20 -9.38 -11.49
CA GLY A 54 -29.67 -9.28 -12.85
C GLY A 54 -28.33 -10.00 -13.02
N LEU A 55 -27.43 -9.88 -12.04
CA LEU A 55 -26.15 -10.61 -12.01
C LEU A 55 -26.34 -12.14 -12.02
N SER A 56 -27.38 -12.63 -11.36
CA SER A 56 -27.68 -14.07 -11.29
C SER A 56 -28.33 -14.58 -12.59
N ALA A 57 -29.11 -13.74 -13.26
CA ALA A 57 -29.77 -14.07 -14.52
C ALA A 57 -28.83 -14.01 -15.74
N ASP A 58 -27.95 -13.00 -15.80
CA ASP A 58 -26.99 -12.81 -16.90
C ASP A 58 -25.57 -12.47 -16.36
N PRO A 59 -24.86 -13.49 -15.83
CA PRO A 59 -23.55 -13.30 -15.22
C PRO A 59 -22.46 -12.90 -16.23
N THR A 60 -22.66 -13.18 -17.52
CA THR A 60 -21.65 -12.99 -18.57
C THR A 60 -21.77 -11.66 -19.31
N ASN A 61 -22.86 -10.91 -19.12
CA ASN A 61 -23.06 -9.63 -19.81
C ASN A 61 -21.85 -8.70 -19.60
N PRO A 62 -21.20 -8.17 -20.64
CA PRO A 62 -20.10 -7.23 -20.43
C PRO A 62 -20.58 -5.92 -19.80
N LEU A 63 -21.83 -5.52 -20.01
CA LEU A 63 -22.39 -4.28 -19.46
C LEU A 63 -23.07 -4.52 -18.10
N PRO A 64 -23.31 -3.45 -17.31
CA PRO A 64 -24.12 -3.56 -16.10
C PRO A 64 -25.51 -4.11 -16.41
N VAL A 65 -25.97 -5.06 -15.60
CA VAL A 65 -27.30 -5.67 -15.72
C VAL A 65 -28.23 -4.99 -14.73
N ASP A 66 -29.32 -4.41 -15.23
CA ASP A 66 -30.24 -3.57 -14.46
C ASP A 66 -29.50 -2.45 -13.70
N LEU A 67 -29.04 -1.45 -14.47
CA LEU A 67 -28.19 -0.37 -13.97
C LEU A 67 -28.75 0.25 -12.67
N THR A 68 -27.95 0.20 -11.60
CA THR A 68 -28.33 0.69 -10.27
C THR A 68 -27.13 1.19 -9.47
N THR A 69 -27.38 2.10 -8.52
CA THR A 69 -26.40 2.57 -7.53
C THR A 69 -26.58 1.93 -6.16
N SER A 70 -27.53 1.00 -6.01
CA SER A 70 -27.89 0.46 -4.70
C SER A 70 -26.75 -0.25 -3.97
N GLY A 71 -25.79 -0.84 -4.70
CA GLY A 71 -24.57 -1.39 -4.10
C GLY A 71 -23.78 -0.33 -3.33
N PHE A 72 -23.66 0.88 -3.88
CA PHE A 72 -22.95 2.00 -3.25
C PHE A 72 -23.73 2.55 -2.06
N GLU A 73 -25.04 2.66 -2.17
CA GLU A 73 -25.88 3.15 -1.07
C GLU A 73 -25.84 2.19 0.12
N ARG A 74 -25.88 0.87 -0.12
CA ARG A 74 -25.66 -0.15 0.92
C ARG A 74 -24.26 -0.07 1.53
N ALA A 75 -23.23 0.07 0.69
CA ALA A 75 -21.85 0.18 1.14
C ALA A 75 -21.60 1.40 2.05
N LEU A 76 -22.28 2.51 1.77
CA LEU A 76 -22.21 3.74 2.55
C LEU A 76 -23.16 3.78 3.76
N GLY A 77 -23.96 2.73 3.97
CA GLY A 77 -24.94 2.67 5.07
C GLY A 77 -26.12 3.63 4.88
N LEU A 78 -26.45 4.00 3.63
CA LEU A 78 -27.53 4.94 3.29
C LEU A 78 -28.90 4.27 3.10
N GLN A 79 -28.94 2.93 3.03
CA GLN A 79 -30.17 2.16 2.90
C GLN A 79 -30.53 1.45 4.21
N SER A 80 -31.83 1.29 4.45
CA SER A 80 -32.31 0.45 5.56
C SER A 80 -32.06 -1.04 5.27
N ALA A 81 -31.99 -1.84 6.33
CA ALA A 81 -31.82 -3.29 6.22
C ALA A 81 -32.93 -3.96 5.39
N GLU A 82 -34.17 -3.46 5.52
CA GLU A 82 -35.33 -3.99 4.80
C GLU A 82 -35.23 -3.73 3.30
N GLU A 83 -34.88 -2.50 2.90
CA GLU A 83 -34.65 -2.14 1.49
C GLU A 83 -33.49 -2.93 0.89
N ALA A 84 -32.40 -3.09 1.63
CA ALA A 84 -31.25 -3.86 1.20
C ALA A 84 -31.61 -5.33 0.93
N ILE A 85 -32.37 -5.96 1.84
CA ILE A 85 -32.85 -7.34 1.66
C ILE A 85 -33.82 -7.43 0.49
N ALA A 86 -34.75 -6.48 0.35
CA ALA A 86 -35.72 -6.45 -0.75
C ALA A 86 -35.05 -6.40 -2.13
N GLN A 87 -33.84 -5.82 -2.22
CA GLN A 87 -33.03 -5.74 -3.44
C GLN A 87 -32.06 -6.92 -3.62
N GLY A 88 -32.20 -7.98 -2.81
CA GLY A 88 -31.31 -9.15 -2.86
C GLY A 88 -29.93 -8.87 -2.28
N GLY A 89 -29.82 -7.91 -1.36
CA GLY A 89 -28.59 -7.48 -0.70
C GLY A 89 -28.39 -8.05 0.70
N ALA A 90 -27.26 -7.68 1.31
CA ALA A 90 -26.98 -7.95 2.70
C ALA A 90 -27.83 -7.04 3.61
N GLY A 91 -28.57 -7.62 4.56
CA GLY A 91 -29.42 -6.89 5.51
C GLY A 91 -28.69 -6.33 6.74
N GLY A 92 -27.37 -6.49 6.82
CA GLY A 92 -26.59 -5.98 7.94
C GLY A 92 -26.23 -4.51 7.73
N GLY A 93 -26.61 -3.65 8.68
CA GLY A 93 -26.21 -2.24 8.67
C GLY A 93 -24.68 -2.10 8.74
N LEU A 94 -24.11 -1.22 7.92
CA LEU A 94 -22.68 -0.96 7.85
C LEU A 94 -22.40 0.49 8.27
N ASP A 95 -21.76 0.66 9.43
CA ASP A 95 -21.28 1.97 9.90
C ASP A 95 -19.97 2.35 9.17
N PHE A 96 -20.12 2.72 7.90
CA PHE A 96 -19.00 2.87 6.96
C PHE A 96 -17.94 3.84 7.47
N TRP A 97 -18.39 5.01 7.94
CA TRP A 97 -17.50 6.08 8.35
C TRP A 97 -16.68 5.71 9.59
N ARG A 98 -17.28 4.97 10.53
CA ARG A 98 -16.56 4.46 11.69
C ARG A 98 -15.50 3.44 11.30
N TYR A 99 -15.83 2.48 10.44
CA TYR A 99 -14.87 1.45 10.01
C TYR A 99 -13.75 2.04 9.15
N LEU A 100 -14.07 3.04 8.33
CA LEU A 100 -13.08 3.84 7.61
C LEU A 100 -12.13 4.55 8.59
N LEU A 101 -12.67 5.24 9.59
CA LEU A 101 -11.87 5.93 10.61
C LEU A 101 -10.97 4.95 11.37
N ASN A 102 -11.51 3.80 11.80
CA ASN A 102 -10.73 2.75 12.46
C ASN A 102 -9.56 2.28 11.59
N SER A 103 -9.79 2.07 10.29
CA SER A 103 -8.76 1.66 9.33
C SER A 103 -7.68 2.72 9.16
N VAL A 104 -8.08 3.99 9.06
CA VAL A 104 -7.14 5.13 8.98
C VAL A 104 -6.31 5.22 10.25
N LEU A 105 -6.93 5.11 11.44
CA LEU A 105 -6.23 5.19 12.72
C LEU A 105 -5.22 4.06 12.88
N VAL A 106 -5.64 2.81 12.65
CA VAL A 106 -4.77 1.63 12.75
C VAL A 106 -3.61 1.71 11.75
N SER A 107 -3.90 2.01 10.48
CA SER A 107 -2.88 2.08 9.43
C SER A 107 -1.89 3.21 9.67
N THR A 108 -2.36 4.37 10.13
CA THR A 108 -1.50 5.52 10.47
C THR A 108 -0.64 5.23 11.69
N LEU A 109 -1.20 4.61 12.73
CA LEU A 109 -0.47 4.24 13.94
C LEU A 109 0.65 3.24 13.63
N ILE A 110 0.32 2.16 12.91
CA ILE A 110 1.32 1.17 12.46
C ILE A 110 2.40 1.87 11.63
N THR A 111 2.01 2.65 10.62
CA THR A 111 2.96 3.27 9.69
C THR A 111 3.90 4.25 10.40
N GLY A 112 3.35 5.16 11.21
CA GLY A 112 4.13 6.18 11.91
C GLY A 112 5.12 5.58 12.90
N CYS A 113 4.65 4.69 13.78
CA CYS A 113 5.51 4.01 14.74
C CYS A 113 6.54 3.12 14.03
N GLN A 114 6.11 2.34 13.04
CA GLN A 114 6.99 1.36 12.40
C GLN A 114 8.13 2.04 11.67
N ILE A 115 7.86 3.12 10.93
CA ILE A 115 8.91 3.92 10.29
C ILE A 115 9.86 4.48 11.34
N PHE A 116 9.32 5.08 12.41
CA PHE A 116 10.13 5.75 13.42
C PHE A 116 11.12 4.80 14.09
N PHE A 117 10.64 3.69 14.66
CA PHE A 117 11.49 2.72 15.34
C PHE A 117 12.36 1.93 14.37
N SER A 118 11.87 1.60 13.17
CA SER A 118 12.70 0.91 12.17
C SER A 118 13.82 1.82 11.64
N ALA A 119 13.59 3.12 11.50
CA ALA A 119 14.62 4.08 11.13
C ALA A 119 15.70 4.19 12.22
N MET A 120 15.31 4.24 13.50
CA MET A 120 16.28 4.22 14.60
C MET A 120 17.12 2.94 14.59
N ALA A 121 16.49 1.78 14.43
CA ALA A 121 17.20 0.49 14.34
C ALA A 121 18.13 0.45 13.12
N ALA A 122 17.64 0.87 11.94
CA ALA A 122 18.43 0.93 10.72
C ALA A 122 19.66 1.85 10.86
N TYR A 123 19.52 3.01 11.52
CA TYR A 123 20.63 3.91 11.82
C TYR A 123 21.66 3.26 12.74
N ALA A 124 21.22 2.55 13.79
CA ALA A 124 22.10 1.81 14.68
C ALA A 124 22.86 0.68 13.96
N PHE A 125 22.24 -0.02 13.00
CA PHE A 125 22.87 -1.08 12.22
C PHE A 125 23.74 -0.62 11.05
N SER A 126 23.53 0.60 10.54
CA SER A 126 24.30 1.13 9.41
C SER A 126 25.41 2.09 9.82
N ARG A 127 25.17 2.96 10.80
CA ARG A 127 26.04 4.11 11.11
C ARG A 127 26.80 3.98 12.41
N LEU A 128 26.24 3.29 13.41
CA LEU A 128 26.91 3.09 14.70
C LEU A 128 27.83 1.84 14.67
N ARG A 129 28.88 1.89 15.49
CA ARG A 129 29.82 0.78 15.70
C ARG A 129 29.63 0.25 17.12
N TRP A 130 29.21 -1.01 17.23
CA TRP A 130 29.02 -1.70 18.50
C TRP A 130 29.27 -3.20 18.33
N ARG A 131 29.62 -3.88 19.42
CA ARG A 131 30.05 -5.29 19.39
C ARG A 131 28.86 -6.20 19.09
N GLY A 132 28.99 -7.07 18.08
CA GLY A 132 27.93 -8.03 17.70
C GLY A 132 26.88 -7.47 16.72
N ARG A 133 27.04 -6.24 16.22
CA ARG A 133 26.11 -5.59 15.29
C ARG A 133 25.68 -6.47 14.12
N ASP A 134 26.64 -7.08 13.44
CA ASP A 134 26.37 -7.84 12.23
C ASP A 134 25.71 -9.20 12.54
N ALA A 135 25.98 -9.78 13.72
CA ALA A 135 25.31 -10.99 14.19
C ALA A 135 23.83 -10.72 14.52
N VAL A 136 23.55 -9.64 15.27
CA VAL A 136 22.17 -9.24 15.57
C VAL A 136 21.42 -8.86 14.29
N PHE A 137 22.09 -8.19 13.34
CA PHE A 137 21.49 -7.93 12.04
C PHE A 137 21.19 -9.22 11.25
N GLY A 138 22.07 -10.21 11.32
CA GLY A 138 21.82 -11.55 10.79
C GLY A 138 20.59 -12.22 11.39
N LEU A 139 20.37 -12.07 12.71
CA LEU A 139 19.15 -12.54 13.38
C LEU A 139 17.88 -11.82 12.86
N PHE A 140 17.96 -10.52 12.62
CA PHE A 140 16.86 -9.78 11.97
C PHE A 140 16.54 -10.37 10.59
N LEU A 141 17.56 -10.63 9.76
CA LEU A 141 17.36 -11.24 8.45
C LEU A 141 16.75 -12.63 8.54
N ALA A 142 17.21 -13.47 9.48
CA ALA A 142 16.62 -14.78 9.73
C ALA A 142 15.13 -14.67 10.11
N GLY A 143 14.74 -13.63 10.86
CA GLY A 143 13.34 -13.33 11.18
C GLY A 143 12.45 -13.09 9.95
N MET A 144 13.01 -12.62 8.82
CA MET A 144 12.26 -12.49 7.56
C MET A 144 11.89 -13.84 6.94
N MET A 145 12.59 -14.92 7.31
CA MET A 145 12.30 -16.26 6.80
C MET A 145 11.11 -16.91 7.51
N VAL A 146 10.66 -16.36 8.64
CA VAL A 146 9.51 -16.86 9.39
C VAL A 146 8.23 -16.40 8.72
N PRO A 147 7.38 -17.31 8.21
CA PRO A 147 6.11 -16.92 7.61
C PRO A 147 5.17 -16.30 8.66
N ALA A 148 4.52 -15.19 8.30
CA ALA A 148 3.68 -14.42 9.23
C ALA A 148 2.59 -15.25 9.91
N ILE A 149 2.07 -16.27 9.21
CA ILE A 149 1.03 -17.17 9.74
C ILE A 149 1.46 -17.93 11.01
N PHE A 150 2.74 -18.27 11.15
CA PHE A 150 3.24 -18.96 12.35
C PHE A 150 3.29 -18.06 13.58
N THR A 151 3.37 -16.74 13.37
CA THR A 151 3.37 -15.75 14.47
C THR A 151 1.96 -15.40 14.95
N LEU A 152 0.93 -15.82 14.22
CA LEU A 152 -0.44 -15.41 14.45
C LEU A 152 -0.99 -15.88 15.80
N LEU A 153 -0.86 -17.18 16.11
CA LEU A 153 -1.33 -17.74 17.38
C LEU A 153 -0.55 -17.18 18.58
N PRO A 154 0.81 -17.13 18.57
CA PRO A 154 1.56 -16.46 19.63
C PRO A 154 1.14 -15.00 19.84
N ASN A 155 0.96 -14.23 18.77
CA ASN A 155 0.51 -12.85 18.86
C ASN A 155 -0.90 -12.74 19.45
N PHE A 156 -1.83 -13.61 19.06
CA PHE A 156 -3.17 -13.63 19.63
C PHE A 156 -3.15 -13.88 21.14
N VAL A 157 -2.37 -14.88 21.58
CA VAL A 157 -2.21 -15.20 23.00
C VAL A 157 -1.65 -13.99 23.76
N LEU A 158 -0.63 -13.31 23.21
CA LEU A 158 -0.06 -12.11 23.80
C LEU A 158 -1.09 -10.98 23.91
N ILE A 159 -1.82 -10.67 22.84
CA ILE A 159 -2.83 -9.60 22.82
C ILE A 159 -3.98 -9.89 23.78
N LYS A 160 -4.38 -11.16 23.90
CA LYS A 160 -5.35 -11.61 24.90
C LYS A 160 -4.83 -11.43 26.32
N GLN A 161 -3.58 -11.79 26.60
CA GLN A 161 -2.96 -11.60 27.93
C GLN A 161 -2.78 -10.12 28.29
N LEU A 162 -2.57 -9.25 27.30
CA LEU A 162 -2.51 -7.81 27.47
C LEU A 162 -3.89 -7.15 27.59
N HIS A 163 -4.98 -7.92 27.49
CA HIS A 163 -6.35 -7.40 27.48
C HIS A 163 -6.63 -6.38 26.37
N LEU A 164 -5.96 -6.53 25.23
CA LEU A 164 -6.09 -5.64 24.07
C LEU A 164 -6.96 -6.21 22.95
N VAL A 165 -7.57 -7.38 23.16
CA VAL A 165 -8.58 -7.92 22.24
C VAL A 165 -9.75 -6.94 22.13
N ASP A 166 -10.29 -6.82 20.93
CA ASP A 166 -11.36 -5.90 20.57
C ASP A 166 -11.00 -4.42 20.73
N THR A 167 -9.73 -4.07 20.50
CA THR A 167 -9.24 -2.67 20.51
C THR A 167 -8.41 -2.35 19.27
N LEU A 168 -8.41 -1.07 18.84
CA LEU A 168 -7.56 -0.61 17.73
C LEU A 168 -6.06 -0.81 18.02
N LEU A 169 -5.66 -0.65 19.28
CA LEU A 169 -4.28 -0.89 19.71
C LEU A 169 -3.92 -2.37 19.60
N GLY A 170 -4.82 -3.28 19.97
CA GLY A 170 -4.61 -4.72 19.81
C GLY A 170 -4.42 -5.14 18.35
N ILE A 171 -5.09 -4.45 17.43
CA ILE A 171 -4.86 -4.65 15.98
C ILE A 171 -3.46 -4.15 15.59
N ALA A 172 -3.06 -2.97 16.05
CA ALA A 172 -1.80 -2.34 15.64
C ALA A 172 -0.54 -2.97 16.25
N LEU A 173 -0.61 -3.40 17.51
CA LEU A 173 0.56 -3.68 18.36
C LEU A 173 1.56 -4.70 17.79
N PRO A 174 1.15 -5.84 17.18
CA PRO A 174 2.11 -6.87 16.75
C PRO A 174 3.13 -6.39 15.73
N THR A 175 2.78 -5.40 14.91
CA THR A 175 3.64 -4.89 13.84
C THR A 175 4.01 -3.42 14.00
N MET A 176 3.42 -2.67 14.94
CA MET A 176 3.59 -1.22 15.01
C MET A 176 5.01 -0.76 15.36
N PHE A 177 5.81 -1.56 16.06
CA PHE A 177 7.15 -1.14 16.46
C PHE A 177 8.14 -1.26 15.31
N MET A 178 8.50 -2.46 14.89
CA MET A 178 9.41 -2.62 13.77
C MET A 178 9.16 -3.96 13.10
N THR A 179 9.50 -4.02 11.82
CA THR A 179 9.56 -5.29 11.11
C THR A 179 10.96 -5.50 10.56
N PRO A 180 11.43 -6.75 10.48
CA PRO A 180 12.74 -7.03 9.89
C PRO A 180 12.92 -6.44 8.49
N PHE A 181 11.88 -6.50 7.65
CA PHE A 181 11.87 -5.88 6.32
C PHE A 181 12.09 -4.37 6.39
N ALA A 182 11.36 -3.63 7.24
CA ALA A 182 11.48 -2.18 7.37
C ALA A 182 12.90 -1.76 7.81
N VAL A 183 13.47 -2.48 8.78
CA VAL A 183 14.84 -2.24 9.25
C VAL A 183 15.87 -2.53 8.16
N PHE A 184 15.74 -3.68 7.49
CA PHE A 184 16.60 -4.04 6.36
C PHE A 184 16.55 -2.99 5.26
N PHE A 185 15.33 -2.62 4.82
CA PHE A 185 15.08 -1.68 3.74
C PHE A 185 15.76 -0.34 4.02
N LEU A 186 15.45 0.32 5.15
CA LEU A 186 16.05 1.61 5.49
C LEU A 186 17.57 1.52 5.68
N ARG A 187 18.07 0.41 6.23
CA ARG A 187 19.52 0.22 6.40
C ARG A 187 20.23 0.24 5.05
N GLN A 188 19.66 -0.37 3.99
CA GLN A 188 20.27 -0.34 2.65
C GLN A 188 20.46 1.10 2.15
N PHE A 189 19.47 1.97 2.36
CA PHE A 189 19.58 3.37 1.96
C PHE A 189 20.51 4.18 2.86
N PHE A 190 20.50 3.95 4.18
CA PHE A 190 21.36 4.68 5.11
C PHE A 190 22.86 4.36 4.91
N MET A 191 23.19 3.16 4.41
CA MET A 191 24.57 2.81 4.04
C MET A 191 25.10 3.62 2.85
N ASN A 192 24.21 4.05 1.95
CA ASN A 192 24.58 4.83 0.76
C ASN A 192 24.79 6.32 1.05
N ILE A 193 24.46 6.79 2.26
CA ILE A 193 24.72 8.17 2.67
C ILE A 193 26.22 8.36 2.90
N PRO A 194 26.90 9.32 2.25
CA PRO A 194 28.33 9.57 2.45
C PRO A 194 28.65 9.82 3.93
N LYS A 195 29.74 9.25 4.44
CA LYS A 195 30.11 9.38 5.86
C LYS A 195 30.61 10.78 6.19
N GLU A 196 31.20 11.43 5.20
CA GLU A 196 31.80 12.76 5.25
C GLU A 196 30.74 13.81 5.67
N VAL A 197 29.47 13.62 5.30
CA VAL A 197 28.37 14.52 5.69
C VAL A 197 28.11 14.44 7.20
N GLU A 198 28.22 13.26 7.80
CA GLU A 198 28.07 13.11 9.25
C GLU A 198 29.30 13.57 10.01
N GLU A 199 30.49 13.34 9.45
CA GLU A 199 31.76 13.81 10.02
C GLU A 199 31.82 15.34 10.05
N ALA A 200 31.37 16.00 8.97
CA ALA A 200 31.23 17.46 8.94
C ALA A 200 30.26 17.95 10.02
N ALA A 201 29.07 17.34 10.14
CA ALA A 201 28.12 17.71 11.19
C ALA A 201 28.66 17.49 12.61
N LEU A 202 29.50 16.46 12.81
CA LEU A 202 30.17 16.21 14.08
C LEU A 202 31.21 17.29 14.41
N LEU A 203 31.97 17.75 13.41
CA LEU A 203 32.91 18.87 13.55
C LEU A 203 32.17 20.18 13.89
N ASP A 204 30.94 20.36 13.39
CA ASP A 204 30.03 21.46 13.77
C ASP A 204 29.37 21.27 15.16
N GLY A 205 29.82 20.28 15.94
CA GLY A 205 29.34 20.02 17.30
C GLY A 205 27.98 19.31 17.38
N ALA A 206 27.48 18.73 16.28
CA ALA A 206 26.23 17.98 16.32
C ALA A 206 26.41 16.58 16.95
N GLY A 207 25.65 16.30 18.00
CA GLY A 207 25.57 14.94 18.56
C GLY A 207 24.83 13.95 17.64
N LYS A 208 24.99 12.64 17.89
CA LYS A 208 24.43 11.57 17.04
C LYS A 208 22.90 11.64 16.85
N VAL A 209 22.16 12.08 17.87
CA VAL A 209 20.70 12.26 17.79
C VAL A 209 20.36 13.41 16.83
N LYS A 210 21.07 14.54 16.92
CA LYS A 210 20.89 15.68 16.01
C LYS A 210 21.24 15.31 14.57
N ILE A 211 22.33 14.55 14.37
CA ILE A 211 22.72 14.03 13.06
C ILE A 211 21.62 13.12 12.49
N PHE A 212 21.09 12.19 13.29
CA PHE A 212 20.00 11.32 12.84
C PHE A 212 18.78 12.12 12.34
N PHE A 213 18.24 13.02 13.17
CA PHE A 213 17.03 13.77 12.82
C PHE A 213 17.24 14.86 11.76
N ARG A 214 18.38 15.55 11.74
CA ARG A 214 18.60 16.72 10.87
C ARG A 214 19.42 16.45 9.62
N VAL A 215 20.09 15.31 9.53
CA VAL A 215 20.95 14.96 8.39
C VAL A 215 20.46 13.67 7.73
N VAL A 216 20.45 12.57 8.47
CA VAL A 216 20.17 11.23 7.90
C VAL A 216 18.72 11.09 7.45
N LEU A 217 17.74 11.42 8.31
CA LEU A 217 16.32 11.29 7.94
C LEU A 217 15.92 12.16 6.72
N PRO A 218 16.32 13.45 6.63
CA PRO A 218 16.03 14.26 5.44
C PRO A 218 16.64 13.70 4.15
N MET A 219 17.91 13.23 4.21
CA MET A 219 18.58 12.63 3.06
C MET A 219 17.92 11.31 2.61
N ALA A 220 17.33 10.58 3.55
CA ALA A 220 16.59 9.35 3.29
C ALA A 220 15.07 9.55 3.16
N SER A 221 14.60 10.79 2.92
CA SER A 221 13.17 11.09 2.85
C SER A 221 12.43 10.27 1.78
N THR A 222 13.04 10.04 0.62
CA THR A 222 12.46 9.25 -0.48
C THR A 222 12.22 7.78 -0.10
N PRO A 223 13.23 7.03 0.37
CA PRO A 223 13.00 5.66 0.84
C PRO A 223 12.10 5.58 2.07
N ILE A 224 12.15 6.56 2.99
CA ILE A 224 11.23 6.60 4.14
C ILE A 224 9.77 6.70 3.69
N VAL A 225 9.47 7.58 2.72
CA VAL A 225 8.13 7.71 2.16
C VAL A 225 7.72 6.44 1.44
N THR A 226 8.63 5.81 0.70
CA THR A 226 8.36 4.56 -0.01
C THR A 226 7.98 3.45 0.97
N LEU A 227 8.78 3.27 2.03
CA LEU A 227 8.48 2.32 3.08
C LEU A 227 7.15 2.64 3.75
N GLY A 228 6.88 3.92 4.04
CA GLY A 228 5.64 4.32 4.67
C GLY A 228 4.41 4.00 3.83
N VAL A 229 4.45 4.24 2.53
CA VAL A 229 3.36 3.86 1.62
C VAL A 229 3.18 2.34 1.60
N LEU A 230 4.27 1.56 1.51
CA LEU A 230 4.20 0.10 1.51
C LEU A 230 3.62 -0.45 2.83
N THR A 231 4.06 0.08 3.97
CA THR A 231 3.54 -0.28 5.29
C THR A 231 2.07 0.10 5.42
N TYR A 232 1.67 1.28 4.95
CA TYR A 232 0.28 1.72 5.00
C TYR A 232 -0.62 0.84 4.13
N ILE A 233 -0.21 0.53 2.89
CA ILE A 233 -0.92 -0.40 2.01
C ILE A 233 -1.08 -1.77 2.67
N THR A 234 0.01 -2.29 3.25
CA THR A 234 -0.01 -3.61 3.91
C THR A 234 -0.96 -3.62 5.09
N SER A 235 -0.93 -2.59 5.94
CA SER A 235 -1.81 -2.48 7.09
C SER A 235 -3.27 -2.25 6.69
N TRP A 236 -3.51 -1.42 5.67
CA TRP A 236 -4.86 -1.14 5.17
C TRP A 236 -5.53 -2.39 4.62
N ASN A 237 -4.77 -3.22 3.90
CA ASN A 237 -5.27 -4.45 3.27
C ASN A 237 -5.31 -5.65 4.23
N ASP A 238 -4.81 -5.51 5.46
CA ASP A 238 -4.84 -6.61 6.40
C ASP A 238 -6.28 -6.95 6.77
N TYR A 239 -6.59 -8.23 6.67
CA TYR A 239 -7.93 -8.77 6.90
C TYR A 239 -7.88 -9.84 7.97
N PHE A 240 -6.92 -10.75 7.87
CA PHE A 240 -6.91 -11.97 8.65
C PHE A 240 -6.61 -11.72 10.13
N TRP A 241 -5.64 -10.86 10.44
CA TRP A 241 -5.35 -10.52 11.82
C TRP A 241 -6.48 -9.71 12.47
N PRO A 242 -6.97 -8.58 11.89
CA PRO A 242 -8.09 -7.84 12.45
C PRO A 242 -9.35 -8.70 12.63
N LEU A 243 -9.67 -9.58 11.68
CA LEU A 243 -10.81 -10.51 11.79
C LEU A 243 -10.75 -11.36 13.06
N MET A 244 -9.56 -11.73 13.52
CA MET A 244 -9.36 -12.62 14.65
C MET A 244 -9.39 -11.90 16.02
N VAL A 245 -9.04 -10.61 16.05
CA VAL A 245 -8.94 -9.83 17.30
C VAL A 245 -9.98 -8.73 17.45
N SER A 246 -10.78 -8.46 16.42
CA SER A 246 -11.83 -7.42 16.42
C SER A 246 -13.21 -8.06 16.36
N TYR A 247 -14.05 -7.79 17.36
CA TYR A 247 -15.37 -8.41 17.50
C TYR A 247 -16.51 -7.40 17.48
N SER A 248 -16.30 -6.21 18.03
CA SER A 248 -17.31 -5.13 18.04
C SER A 248 -17.05 -4.09 16.96
N ASP A 249 -18.09 -3.32 16.66
CA ASP A 249 -18.01 -2.20 15.72
C ASP A 249 -16.97 -1.13 16.16
N SER A 250 -16.59 -1.12 17.45
CA SER A 250 -15.63 -0.16 18.00
C SER A 250 -14.21 -0.36 17.54
N SER A 251 -13.83 -1.61 17.27
CA SER A 251 -12.49 -1.95 16.79
C SER A 251 -12.48 -2.38 15.33
N ARG A 252 -13.66 -2.64 14.73
CA ARG A 252 -13.76 -3.20 13.39
C ARG A 252 -13.19 -2.26 12.34
N VAL A 253 -12.26 -2.79 11.55
CA VAL A 253 -11.68 -2.11 10.38
C VAL A 253 -12.51 -2.41 9.13
N LEU A 254 -12.38 -1.54 8.13
CA LEU A 254 -13.19 -1.54 6.91
C LEU A 254 -13.06 -2.85 6.15
N THR A 255 -11.84 -3.38 5.97
CA THR A 255 -11.60 -4.67 5.30
C THR A 255 -12.37 -5.83 5.92
N VAL A 256 -12.47 -5.86 7.25
CA VAL A 256 -13.27 -6.87 7.98
C VAL A 256 -14.76 -6.61 7.82
N ALA A 257 -15.18 -5.35 7.91
CA ALA A 257 -16.59 -4.97 7.76
C ALA A 257 -17.16 -5.35 6.38
N LEU A 258 -16.35 -5.31 5.31
CA LEU A 258 -16.77 -5.72 3.97
C LEU A 258 -17.19 -7.20 3.89
N ALA A 259 -16.77 -8.05 4.84
CA ALA A 259 -17.19 -9.45 4.89
C ALA A 259 -18.71 -9.62 5.07
N ILE A 260 -19.42 -8.58 5.51
CA ILE A 260 -20.88 -8.59 5.65
C ILE A 260 -21.59 -8.85 4.30
N PHE A 261 -21.01 -8.40 3.19
CA PHE A 261 -21.55 -8.64 1.84
C PHE A 261 -21.33 -10.07 1.35
N ARG A 262 -20.42 -10.81 2.00
CA ARG A 262 -20.21 -12.25 1.77
C ARG A 262 -21.10 -13.11 2.66
N ALA A 263 -21.69 -12.53 3.72
CA ALA A 263 -22.57 -13.26 4.62
C ALA A 263 -23.85 -13.64 3.86
N GLN A 264 -24.02 -14.95 3.66
CA GLN A 264 -25.22 -15.47 3.01
C GLN A 264 -26.39 -15.34 3.99
N THR A 265 -27.37 -14.52 3.64
CA THR A 265 -28.69 -14.63 4.28
C THR A 265 -29.43 -15.76 3.57
N PRO A 266 -30.18 -16.63 4.29
CA PRO A 266 -30.97 -17.69 3.67
C PRO A 266 -31.90 -17.22 2.55
N ALA A 267 -32.24 -15.92 2.53
CA ALA A 267 -33.15 -15.31 1.57
C ALA A 267 -32.50 -14.72 0.30
N THR A 268 -31.21 -14.34 0.30
CA THR A 268 -30.64 -13.47 -0.75
C THR A 268 -29.29 -13.91 -1.36
N GLY A 269 -28.63 -14.93 -0.80
CA GLY A 269 -27.33 -15.38 -1.33
C GLY A 269 -26.19 -14.39 -1.03
N VAL A 270 -25.17 -14.34 -1.89
CA VAL A 270 -24.02 -13.41 -1.76
C VAL A 270 -24.36 -12.08 -2.41
N ASP A 271 -24.10 -10.98 -1.70
CA ASP A 271 -24.30 -9.63 -2.21
C ASP A 271 -23.11 -9.15 -3.06
N TRP A 272 -23.03 -9.63 -4.31
CA TRP A 272 -21.95 -9.27 -5.22
C TRP A 272 -21.92 -7.78 -5.58
N SER A 273 -23.11 -7.20 -5.81
CA SER A 273 -23.25 -5.77 -6.10
C SER A 273 -22.72 -4.90 -4.96
N GLY A 274 -23.16 -5.17 -3.72
CA GLY A 274 -22.70 -4.47 -2.52
C GLY A 274 -21.21 -4.70 -2.25
N LEU A 275 -20.73 -5.94 -2.38
CA LEU A 275 -19.32 -6.26 -2.17
C LEU A 275 -18.40 -5.50 -3.13
N MET A 276 -18.75 -5.44 -4.42
CA MET A 276 -17.94 -4.76 -5.43
C MET A 276 -17.98 -3.24 -5.26
N ALA A 277 -19.15 -2.68 -4.96
CA ALA A 277 -19.29 -1.25 -4.66
C ALA A 277 -18.47 -0.85 -3.42
N ALA A 278 -18.58 -1.62 -2.34
CA ALA A 278 -17.84 -1.36 -1.11
C ALA A 278 -16.33 -1.52 -1.29
N THR A 279 -15.89 -2.49 -2.11
CA THR A 279 -14.48 -2.67 -2.46
C THR A 279 -13.93 -1.47 -3.25
N LEU A 280 -14.70 -0.91 -4.19
CA LEU A 280 -14.31 0.29 -4.92
C LEU A 280 -14.14 1.49 -3.99
N ILE A 281 -15.11 1.72 -3.10
CA ILE A 281 -15.03 2.83 -2.13
C ILE A 281 -13.83 2.63 -1.20
N ALA A 282 -13.61 1.41 -0.69
CA ALA A 282 -12.49 1.09 0.18
C ALA A 282 -11.12 1.23 -0.51
N ALA A 283 -11.06 1.15 -1.84
CA ALA A 283 -9.83 1.37 -2.60
C ALA A 283 -9.52 2.87 -2.82
N LEU A 284 -10.50 3.77 -2.76
CA LEU A 284 -10.31 5.20 -3.04
C LEU A 284 -9.24 5.87 -2.17
N PRO A 285 -9.19 5.67 -0.83
CA PRO A 285 -8.16 6.28 0.00
C PRO A 285 -6.74 5.86 -0.43
N MET A 286 -6.59 4.60 -0.84
CA MET A 286 -5.32 4.04 -1.28
C MET A 286 -4.90 4.57 -2.66
N LEU A 287 -5.86 4.75 -3.57
CA LEU A 287 -5.61 5.38 -4.86
C LEU A 287 -5.18 6.85 -4.70
N VAL A 288 -5.82 7.60 -3.81
CA VAL A 288 -5.46 8.99 -3.49
C VAL A 288 -4.05 9.04 -2.88
N LEU A 289 -3.77 8.18 -1.91
CA LEU A 289 -2.44 8.08 -1.30
C LEU A 289 -1.37 7.74 -2.34
N PHE A 290 -1.62 6.75 -3.19
CA PHE A 290 -0.70 6.40 -4.27
C PHE A 290 -0.49 7.57 -5.23
N ALA A 291 -1.54 8.26 -5.69
CA ALA A 291 -1.44 9.40 -6.59
C ALA A 291 -0.58 10.54 -6.00
N CYS A 292 -0.73 10.82 -4.70
CA CYS A 292 0.07 11.81 -3.98
C CYS A 292 1.55 11.44 -3.88
N PHE A 293 1.88 10.15 -3.72
CA PHE A 293 3.25 9.69 -3.47
C PHE A 293 3.92 8.97 -4.65
N ALA A 294 3.24 8.76 -5.77
CA ALA A 294 3.71 7.98 -6.92
C ALA A 294 5.09 8.42 -7.41
N ARG A 295 5.34 9.74 -7.52
CA ARG A 295 6.64 10.26 -7.95
C ARG A 295 7.78 9.85 -7.02
N ARG A 296 7.55 9.86 -5.71
CA ARG A 296 8.55 9.49 -4.69
C ARG A 296 8.82 7.99 -4.69
N ILE A 297 7.78 7.17 -4.85
CA ILE A 297 7.90 5.71 -4.96
C ILE A 297 8.74 5.34 -6.19
N VAL A 298 8.44 5.93 -7.35
CA VAL A 298 9.18 5.68 -8.60
C VAL A 298 10.65 6.13 -8.49
N SER A 299 10.91 7.28 -7.86
CA SER A 299 12.29 7.76 -7.66
C SER A 299 13.12 6.86 -6.73
N SER A 300 12.48 6.16 -5.80
CA SER A 300 13.15 5.25 -4.86
C SER A 300 13.71 4.01 -5.57
N ILE A 301 12.95 3.47 -6.53
CA ILE A 301 13.34 2.31 -7.35
C ILE A 301 14.56 2.65 -8.24
N GLY A 302 14.66 3.91 -8.69
CA GLY A 302 15.81 4.39 -9.47
C GLY A 302 17.13 4.45 -8.69
N PHE A 303 17.11 4.39 -7.36
CA PHE A 303 18.32 4.48 -6.53
C PHE A 303 19.03 3.13 -6.33
N THR A 304 18.35 2.01 -6.61
CA THR A 304 18.92 0.65 -6.55
C THR A 304 19.37 0.12 -7.92
N GLY A 305 19.05 0.83 -9.00
CA GLY A 305 19.49 0.53 -10.36
C GLY A 305 20.77 1.29 -10.70
N ILE A 306 21.89 0.57 -10.73
CA ILE A 306 23.19 1.00 -11.23
C ILE A 306 23.05 1.83 -12.52
N LYS A 307 23.70 3.01 -12.54
CA LYS A 307 24.18 3.67 -13.76
C LYS A 307 25.69 3.51 -13.82
#